data_AF-A0A972VYB5-F1
#
_entry.id   AF-A0A972VYB5-F1
#
_cell.length_a   1.000
_cell.length_b   1.000
_cell.length_c   1.000
_cell.angle_alpha   90.00
_cell.angle_beta   90.00
_cell.angle_gamma   90.00
#
_symmetry.space_group_name_H-M   'P 1'
#
loop_
_entity.id
_entity.type
_entity.pdbx_description
1 polymer ?
#
loop_
_entity_poly.entity_id
_entity_poly.type
_entity_poly.pdbx_seq_one_letter_code
_entity_poly.pdbx_strand_id
1 'polypeptide(L)'
;MKRLLALLILVPMLASAVEPAVAAKPAAVVAPPTKEIVCRACHGAAGAAPLMDLYPKLNGQNKGYLVSSLKAYKAGGRQGGMAGVMVGQAMSLSDADMDALASYYSSQP
;
A
#
# COMPACT_ATOMS: atom_id res chain seq x y z
N MET A 1 -48.46 -51.90 6.39
CA MET A 1 -47.35 -52.49 7.16
C MET A 1 -46.05 -52.12 6.48
N LYS A 2 -45.07 -51.66 7.28
CA LYS A 2 -43.67 -51.33 6.97
C LYS A 2 -43.15 -52.00 5.67
N ARG A 3 -42.39 -51.31 4.81
CA ARG A 3 -40.98 -50.96 5.08
C ARG A 3 -40.55 -49.72 4.30
N LEU A 4 -40.02 -48.74 5.05
CA LEU A 4 -39.20 -47.66 4.54
C LEU A 4 -37.93 -48.26 3.93
N LEU A 5 -37.59 -47.87 2.71
CA LEU A 5 -36.26 -47.98 2.14
C LEU A 5 -35.79 -46.54 1.88
N ALA A 6 -35.13 -45.96 2.87
CA ALA A 6 -34.43 -44.69 2.75
C ALA A 6 -33.22 -44.90 1.85
N LEU A 7 -33.29 -44.40 0.62
CA LEU A 7 -32.14 -44.33 -0.27
C LEU A 7 -31.25 -43.18 0.20
N LEU A 8 -30.19 -43.54 0.94
CA LEU A 8 -29.06 -42.68 1.26
C LEU A 8 -28.36 -42.25 -0.04
N ILE A 9 -28.72 -41.09 -0.57
CA ILE A 9 -27.94 -40.44 -1.64
C ILE A 9 -26.77 -39.73 -0.97
N LEU A 10 -25.61 -40.37 -1.06
CA LEU A 10 -24.30 -39.86 -0.69
C LEU A 10 -23.98 -38.63 -1.57
N VAL A 11 -24.08 -37.43 -1.01
CA VAL A 11 -23.59 -36.20 -1.65
C VAL A 11 -22.05 -36.24 -1.61
N PRO A 12 -21.34 -36.23 -2.75
CA PRO A 12 -19.88 -36.19 -2.73
C PRO A 12 -19.43 -34.84 -2.18
N MET A 13 -18.57 -34.86 -1.15
CA MET A 13 -17.89 -33.67 -0.66
C MET A 13 -17.06 -33.07 -1.80
N LEU A 14 -17.34 -31.82 -2.15
CA LEU A 14 -16.44 -31.04 -3.00
C LEU A 14 -15.09 -30.91 -2.28
N ALA A 15 -14.06 -31.48 -2.88
CA ALA A 15 -12.69 -31.25 -2.49
C ALA A 15 -12.35 -29.76 -2.75
N SER A 16 -12.19 -28.98 -1.68
CA SER A 16 -11.51 -27.69 -1.76
C SER A 16 -10.07 -27.94 -2.19
N ALA A 17 -9.72 -27.48 -3.38
CA ALA A 17 -8.32 -27.35 -3.78
C ALA A 17 -7.69 -26.29 -2.86
N VAL A 18 -6.87 -26.73 -1.92
CA VAL A 18 -5.94 -25.87 -1.20
C VAL A 18 -4.85 -25.49 -2.21
N GLU A 19 -4.95 -24.30 -2.80
CA GLU A 19 -3.82 -23.75 -3.55
C GLU A 19 -2.70 -23.39 -2.58
N PRO A 20 -1.44 -23.79 -2.86
CA PRO A 20 -0.33 -23.42 -2.01
C PRO A 20 -0.13 -21.91 -2.12
N ALA A 21 -0.17 -21.22 -0.98
CA ALA A 21 0.21 -19.82 -0.90
C ALA A 21 1.65 -19.68 -1.41
N VAL A 22 1.82 -19.09 -2.59
CA VAL A 22 3.14 -18.70 -3.09
C VAL A 22 3.64 -17.63 -2.13
N ALA A 23 4.56 -18.03 -1.25
CA ALA A 23 5.27 -17.09 -0.39
C ALA A 23 5.99 -16.09 -1.30
N ALA A 24 5.45 -14.86 -1.36
CA ALA A 24 6.09 -13.78 -2.09
C ALA A 24 7.49 -13.57 -1.49
N LYS A 25 8.52 -13.75 -2.32
CA LYS A 25 9.91 -13.43 -1.94
C LYS A 25 9.92 -11.98 -1.44
N PRO A 26 10.52 -11.69 -0.27
CA PRO A 26 10.55 -10.31 0.24
C PRO A 26 11.18 -9.42 -0.82
N ALA A 27 10.43 -8.40 -1.26
CA ALA A 27 10.95 -7.40 -2.17
C ALA A 27 12.18 -6.78 -1.51
N ALA A 28 13.28 -6.68 -2.24
CA ALA A 28 14.47 -6.02 -1.73
C ALA A 28 14.12 -4.57 -1.37
N VAL A 29 14.49 -4.15 -0.16
CA VAL A 29 14.32 -2.78 0.29
C VAL A 29 15.13 -1.86 -0.61
N VAL A 30 14.47 -0.91 -1.26
CA VAL A 30 15.10 0.08 -2.14
C VAL A 30 15.83 1.11 -1.27
N ALA A 31 16.97 1.63 -1.73
CA ALA A 31 17.68 2.70 -1.02
C ALA A 31 16.91 4.04 -1.08
N PRO A 32 17.01 4.90 -0.06
CA PRO A 32 16.29 6.17 -0.02
C PRO A 32 16.81 7.14 -1.10
N PRO A 33 15.94 7.75 -1.93
CA PRO A 33 16.35 8.83 -2.83
C PRO A 33 16.65 10.11 -2.04
N THR A 34 17.40 11.05 -2.62
CA THR A 34 17.81 12.29 -1.93
C THR A 34 16.64 13.09 -1.35
N LYS A 35 15.50 13.15 -2.06
CA LYS A 35 14.31 13.88 -1.61
C LYS A 35 13.56 13.19 -0.46
N GLU A 36 13.89 11.95 -0.12
CA GLU A 36 13.26 11.24 0.99
C GLU A 36 13.52 11.96 2.33
N ILE A 37 14.64 12.68 2.46
CA ILE A 37 15.01 13.39 3.69
C ILE A 37 13.96 14.42 4.13
N VAL A 38 13.25 15.04 3.18
CA VAL A 38 12.16 15.98 3.52
C VAL A 38 10.87 15.25 3.90
N CYS A 39 10.65 14.07 3.31
CA CYS A 39 9.47 13.25 3.56
C CYS A 39 9.51 12.64 4.97
N ARG A 40 10.67 12.11 5.39
CA ARG A 40 10.83 11.50 6.72
C ARG A 40 10.63 12.48 7.88
N ALA A 41 10.77 13.79 7.65
CA ALA A 41 10.59 14.80 8.69
C ALA A 41 9.16 14.80 9.27
N CYS A 42 8.16 14.43 8.46
CA CYS A 42 6.78 14.31 8.89
C CYS A 42 6.31 12.85 8.93
N HIS A 43 6.69 12.04 7.95
CA HIS A 43 6.21 10.65 7.81
C HIS A 43 7.06 9.62 8.59
N GLY A 44 8.15 10.07 9.21
CA GLY A 44 9.04 9.21 9.99
C GLY A 44 10.08 8.49 9.16
N ALA A 45 11.05 7.88 9.86
CA ALA A 45 12.05 7.02 9.24
C ALA A 45 11.35 5.86 8.49
N ALA A 46 11.75 5.66 7.23
CA ALA A 46 11.14 4.68 6.32
C ALA A 46 9.61 4.85 6.12
N GLY A 47 9.00 5.94 6.60
CA GLY A 47 7.56 6.17 6.51
C GLY A 47 6.72 5.40 7.54
N ALA A 48 7.35 4.81 8.57
CA ALA A 48 6.67 3.89 9.51
C ALA A 48 6.29 4.52 10.86
N ALA A 49 6.95 5.62 11.25
CA ALA A 49 6.77 6.29 12.55
C ALA A 49 6.55 7.81 12.37
N PRO A 50 5.34 8.23 11.93
CA PRO A 50 5.04 9.63 11.66
C PRO A 50 5.18 10.52 12.91
N LEU A 51 5.49 11.80 12.70
CA LEU A 51 5.69 12.78 13.78
C LEU A 51 4.40 13.05 14.59
N MET A 52 3.25 12.91 13.94
CA MET A 52 1.91 13.10 14.52
C MET A 52 0.99 12.01 14.00
N ASP A 53 0.02 11.56 14.80
CA ASP A 53 -0.90 10.47 14.43
C ASP A 53 -1.74 10.77 13.19
N LEU A 54 -1.97 12.05 12.90
CA LEU A 54 -2.70 12.50 11.72
C LEU A 54 -1.89 12.39 10.41
N TYR A 55 -0.58 12.21 10.48
CA TYR A 55 0.27 12.00 9.31
C TYR A 55 0.24 10.53 8.91
N PRO A 56 -0.06 10.23 7.64
CA PRO A 56 -0.20 8.85 7.21
C PRO A 56 1.16 8.15 7.17
N LYS A 57 1.16 6.86 7.50
CA LYS A 57 2.26 5.95 7.21
C LYS A 57 2.40 5.74 5.70
N LEU A 58 3.63 5.63 5.23
CA LEU A 58 3.96 5.43 3.82
C LEU A 58 4.58 4.06 3.53
N ASN A 59 5.18 3.42 4.54
CA ASN A 59 5.82 2.11 4.41
C ASN A 59 4.83 1.05 3.91
N GLY A 60 5.28 0.20 2.99
CA GLY A 60 4.49 -0.89 2.42
C GLY A 60 3.28 -0.45 1.57
N GLN A 61 3.09 0.85 1.37
CA GLN A 61 1.97 1.35 0.58
C GLN A 61 2.17 1.03 -0.92
N ASN A 62 1.08 0.81 -1.64
CA ASN A 62 1.16 0.52 -3.07
C ASN A 62 1.89 1.63 -3.84
N LYS A 63 2.91 1.26 -4.64
CA LYS A 63 3.71 2.22 -5.44
C LYS A 63 2.84 3.10 -6.33
N GLY A 64 1.89 2.50 -7.06
CA GLY A 64 0.98 3.25 -7.96
C GLY A 64 0.06 4.21 -7.20
N TYR A 65 -0.39 3.82 -6.01
CA TYR A 65 -1.13 4.73 -5.14
C TYR A 65 -0.27 5.91 -4.67
N LEU A 66 0.97 5.68 -4.26
CA LEU A 66 1.87 6.77 -3.85
C LEU A 66 2.14 7.74 -5.00
N VAL A 67 2.46 7.25 -6.20
CA VAL A 67 2.67 8.10 -7.39
C VAL A 67 1.42 8.90 -7.72
N SER A 68 0.26 8.25 -7.82
CA SER A 68 -0.99 8.94 -8.17
C SER A 68 -1.41 9.94 -7.09
N SER A 69 -1.15 9.66 -5.82
CA SER A 69 -1.37 10.58 -4.70
C SER A 69 -0.52 11.83 -4.82
N LEU A 70 0.79 11.68 -5.04
CA LEU A 70 1.73 12.81 -5.20
C LEU A 70 1.35 13.67 -6.41
N LYS A 71 1.03 13.04 -7.54
CA LYS A 71 0.53 13.74 -8.73
C LYS A 71 -0.78 14.48 -8.45
N ALA A 72 -1.71 13.87 -7.72
CA ALA A 72 -2.97 14.49 -7.36
C ALA A 72 -2.79 15.70 -6.42
N TYR A 73 -1.85 15.65 -5.46
CA TYR A 73 -1.51 16.83 -4.66
C TYR A 73 -0.92 17.95 -5.53
N LYS A 74 0.04 17.62 -6.41
CA LYS A 74 0.67 18.61 -7.31
C LYS A 74 -0.33 19.25 -8.28
N ALA A 75 -1.29 18.47 -8.78
CA ALA A 75 -2.33 18.94 -9.70
C ALA A 75 -3.53 19.60 -9.01
N GLY A 76 -3.55 19.69 -7.67
CA GLY A 76 -4.69 20.23 -6.91
C GLY A 76 -5.92 19.31 -6.81
N GLY A 77 -5.81 18.06 -7.26
CA GLY A 77 -6.87 17.05 -7.14
C GLY A 77 -7.10 16.53 -5.71
N ARG A 78 -6.14 16.76 -4.81
CA ARG A 78 -6.28 16.53 -3.36
C ARG A 78 -6.09 17.84 -2.61
N GLN A 79 -7.15 18.28 -1.93
CA GLN A 79 -7.25 19.61 -1.32
C GLN A 79 -8.02 19.58 0.00
N GLY A 80 -8.00 20.70 0.73
CA GLY A 80 -8.69 20.89 2.01
C GLY A 80 -7.94 20.34 3.22
N GLY A 81 -8.18 20.93 4.40
CA GLY A 81 -7.56 20.52 5.66
C GLY A 81 -6.03 20.41 5.56
N MET A 82 -5.48 19.27 6.01
CA MET A 82 -4.05 19.00 6.01
C MET A 82 -3.46 18.69 4.63
N ALA A 83 -4.29 18.55 3.58
CA ALA A 83 -3.80 18.33 2.22
C ALA A 83 -2.90 19.49 1.75
N GLY A 84 -3.16 20.73 2.22
CA GLY A 84 -2.36 21.90 1.84
C GLY A 84 -0.86 21.75 2.17
N VAL A 85 -0.53 21.05 3.26
CA VAL A 85 0.86 20.75 3.62
C VAL A 85 1.52 19.88 2.53
N MET A 86 0.84 18.82 2.10
CA MET A 86 1.35 17.91 1.06
C MET A 86 1.33 18.53 -0.34
N VAL A 87 0.39 19.43 -0.64
CA VAL A 87 0.42 20.22 -1.88
C VAL A 87 1.72 21.01 -1.96
N GLY A 88 2.11 21.73 -0.90
CA GLY A 88 3.37 22.46 -0.85
C GLY A 88 4.60 21.57 -1.09
N GLN A 89 4.63 20.37 -0.51
CA GLN A 89 5.72 19.41 -0.74
C GLN A 89 5.75 18.89 -2.18
N ALA A 90 4.59 18.49 -2.71
CA ALA A 90 4.46 17.87 -4.03
C ALA A 90 4.83 18.82 -5.18
N MET A 91 4.67 20.14 -5.01
CA MET A 91 5.05 21.13 -6.02
C MET A 91 6.55 21.11 -6.36
N SER A 92 7.40 20.73 -5.40
CA SER A 92 8.85 20.68 -5.57
C SER A 92 9.37 19.40 -6.24
N LEU A 93 8.50 18.42 -6.50
CA LEU A 93 8.88 17.10 -7.00
C LEU A 93 8.74 17.02 -8.52
N SER A 94 9.75 16.45 -9.18
CA SER A 94 9.62 15.96 -10.56
C SER A 94 8.89 14.60 -10.61
N ASP A 95 8.44 14.18 -11.79
CA ASP A 95 7.85 12.85 -11.97
C ASP A 95 8.83 11.72 -11.58
N ALA A 96 10.13 11.93 -11.83
CA ALA A 96 11.18 11.00 -11.44
C ALA A 96 11.34 10.94 -9.90
N ASP A 97 11.27 12.08 -9.21
CA ASP A 97 11.29 12.11 -7.75
C ASP A 97 10.09 11.35 -7.16
N MET A 98 8.90 11.55 -7.72
CA MET A 98 7.69 10.86 -7.27
C MET A 98 7.79 9.35 -7.44
N ASP A 99 8.30 8.87 -8.58
CA ASP A 99 8.48 7.43 -8.80
C ASP A 99 9.55 6.83 -7.88
N ALA A 100 10.65 7.54 -7.65
CA ALA A 100 11.72 7.11 -6.75
C ALA A 100 11.24 7.02 -5.30
N LEU A 101 10.53 8.04 -4.81
CA LEU A 101 9.94 8.06 -3.47
C LEU A 101 8.90 6.95 -3.30
N ALA A 102 8.03 6.76 -4.30
CA ALA A 102 7.03 5.70 -4.27
C ALA A 102 7.67 4.31 -4.26
N SER A 103 8.70 4.09 -5.08
CA SER A 103 9.46 2.83 -5.10
C SER A 103 10.08 2.56 -3.74
N TYR A 104 10.74 3.57 -3.15
CA TYR A 104 11.34 3.46 -1.82
C TYR A 104 10.32 3.07 -0.76
N TYR A 105 9.27 3.86 -0.56
CA TYR A 105 8.29 3.65 0.51
C TYR A 105 7.50 2.36 0.33
N SER A 106 7.14 2.00 -0.91
CA SER A 106 6.45 0.73 -1.18
C SER A 106 7.27 -0.52 -0.84
N SER A 107 8.60 -0.40 -0.79
CA SER A 107 9.51 -1.50 -0.44
C SER A 107 9.84 -1.58 1.05
N GLN A 108 9.37 -0.62 1.86
CA GLN A 108 9.62 -0.64 3.30
C GLN A 108 8.65 -1.60 4.02
N PRO A 109 9.10 -2.29 5.07
CA PRO A 109 8.27 -3.20 5.86
C PRO A 109 7.22 -2.46 6.68
#